data_AF-A0A6S6RWE2-F1
#
_entry.id   AF-A0A6S6RWE2-F1
#
_cell.length_a   1.000
_cell.length_b   1.000
_cell.length_c   1.000
_cell.angle_alpha   90.00
_cell.angle_beta   90.00
_cell.angle_gamma   90.00
#
_symmetry.space_group_name_H-M   'P 1'
#
loop_
_entity.id
_entity.type
_entity.pdbx_description
1 polymer ?
#
loop_
_entity_poly.entity_id
_entity_poly.type
_entity_poly.pdbx_seq_one_letter_code
_entity_poly.pdbx_strand_id
1 'polypeptide(L)'
;MPVTIVGVAAEQKSVYGNNNMLQISMPYTTMSSRLMNRSYFDNLYIRIKQGYSSLEAEQQLTRLLTVLHGKKDIFTYNFDTLIKTIEKTTNTLQLFLTLVAIISLLVGGIGVMNIMLVSVTKRTKEIRIRIAIGALNSDIMQ
;
A
#
# COMPACT_ATOMS: atom_id res chain seq x y z
N MET A 1 31.76 7.08 -28.15
CA MET A 1 32.35 7.91 -27.07
C MET A 1 32.43 7.07 -25.82
N PRO A 2 33.59 6.95 -25.15
CA PRO A 2 33.68 6.19 -23.92
C PRO A 2 33.03 6.96 -22.76
N VAL A 3 32.19 6.29 -21.98
CA VAL A 3 31.63 6.79 -20.72
C VAL A 3 32.21 5.98 -19.58
N THR A 4 32.66 6.65 -18.52
CA THR A 4 33.19 5.98 -17.32
C THR A 4 32.07 5.77 -16.32
N ILE A 5 31.92 4.54 -15.83
CA ILE A 5 30.95 4.21 -14.79
C ILE A 5 31.48 4.72 -13.45
N VAL A 6 30.80 5.71 -12.88
CA VAL A 6 31.17 6.34 -11.59
C VAL A 6 30.49 5.69 -10.39
N GLY A 7 29.43 4.91 -10.62
CA GLY A 7 28.68 4.25 -9.56
C GLY A 7 27.49 3.47 -10.09
N VAL A 8 26.93 2.62 -9.22
CA VAL A 8 25.72 1.84 -9.48
C VAL A 8 24.69 2.23 -8.43
N ALA A 9 23.51 2.63 -8.89
CA ALA A 9 22.39 2.96 -8.00
C ALA A 9 21.63 1.70 -7.58
N ALA A 10 21.06 1.70 -6.38
CA ALA A 10 20.17 0.64 -5.94
C ALA A 10 18.92 0.59 -6.83
N GLU A 11 18.44 -0.62 -7.11
CA GLU A 11 17.25 -0.84 -7.92
C GLU A 11 16.03 -0.20 -7.24
N GLN A 12 15.37 0.74 -7.94
CA GLN A 12 14.09 1.25 -7.49
C GLN A 12 13.00 0.24 -7.84
N LYS A 13 12.49 -0.46 -6.82
CA LYS A 13 11.32 -1.33 -6.97
C LYS A 13 10.11 -0.48 -7.36
N SER A 14 9.71 -0.56 -8.63
CA SER A 14 8.46 0.03 -9.10
C SER A 14 7.27 -0.78 -8.60
N VAL A 15 6.20 -0.09 -8.21
CA VAL A 15 4.93 -0.70 -7.77
C VAL A 15 4.30 -1.58 -8.86
N TYR A 16 4.66 -1.38 -10.12
CA TYR A 16 4.13 -2.08 -11.31
C TYR A 16 4.92 -3.31 -11.76
N GLY A 17 5.88 -3.79 -10.96
CA GLY A 17 6.68 -4.98 -11.28
C GLY A 17 8.12 -4.65 -11.67
N ASN A 18 8.94 -5.70 -11.81
CA ASN A 18 10.36 -5.56 -12.08
C ASN A 18 10.59 -5.05 -13.50
N ASN A 19 11.12 -3.83 -13.63
CA ASN A 19 11.59 -3.36 -14.93
C ASN A 19 12.97 -3.99 -15.17
N ASN A 20 12.98 -5.17 -15.80
CA ASN A 20 14.21 -5.85 -16.25
C ASN A 20 14.94 -5.10 -17.40
N MET A 21 14.69 -3.80 -17.58
CA MET A 21 15.31 -2.98 -18.61
C MET A 21 16.51 -2.24 -18.04
N LEU A 22 17.64 -2.31 -18.76
CA LEU A 22 18.87 -1.63 -18.37
C LEU A 22 18.65 -0.11 -18.34
N GLN A 23 18.70 0.49 -17.15
CA GLN A 23 18.57 1.93 -16.97
C GLN A 23 19.95 2.54 -16.70
N ILE A 24 20.38 3.47 -17.56
CA ILE A 24 21.62 4.21 -17.41
C ILE A 24 21.27 5.67 -17.09
N SER A 25 21.85 6.20 -16.02
CA SER A 25 21.67 7.60 -15.63
C SER A 25 22.96 8.37 -15.88
N MET A 26 22.84 9.54 -16.51
CA MET A 26 23.98 10.42 -16.79
C MET A 26 23.57 11.90 -16.66
N PRO A 27 24.52 12.82 -16.43
CA PRO A 27 24.21 14.25 -16.30
C PRO A 27 23.50 14.80 -17.54
N TYR A 28 22.47 15.61 -17.32
CA TYR A 28 21.64 16.16 -18.40
C TYR A 28 22.46 17.02 -19.37
N THR A 29 23.46 17.76 -18.87
CA THR A 29 24.33 18.62 -19.68
C THR A 29 25.13 17.83 -20.71
N THR A 30 25.63 16.66 -20.34
CA THR A 30 26.36 15.76 -21.25
C THR A 30 25.40 15.13 -22.26
N MET A 31 24.21 14.73 -21.83
CA MET A 31 23.19 14.13 -22.71
C MET A 31 22.71 15.14 -23.78
N SER A 32 22.35 16.36 -23.36
CA SER A 32 21.78 17.36 -24.26
C SER A 32 22.80 17.90 -25.27
N SER A 33 24.02 18.21 -24.83
CA SER A 33 25.04 18.83 -25.68
C SER A 33 25.80 17.86 -26.57
N ARG A 34 26.04 16.61 -26.11
CA ARG A 34 26.91 15.65 -26.82
C ARG A 34 26.16 14.52 -27.51
N LEU A 35 24.98 14.13 -27.01
CA LEU A 35 24.23 12.98 -27.57
C LEU A 35 23.01 13.42 -28.36
N MET A 36 22.15 14.26 -27.78
CA MET A 36 20.85 14.58 -28.38
C MET A 36 20.86 15.87 -29.22
N ASN A 37 21.85 16.76 -29.04
CA ASN A 37 21.94 18.08 -29.68
C ASN A 37 20.61 18.85 -29.66
N ARG A 38 19.91 18.80 -28.52
CA ARG A 38 18.59 19.41 -28.31
C ARG A 38 18.64 20.27 -27.05
N SER A 39 17.98 21.42 -27.10
CA SER A 39 17.93 22.41 -26.00
C SER A 39 16.62 22.38 -25.21
N TYR A 40 15.77 21.36 -25.42
CA TYR A 40 14.51 21.19 -24.70
C TYR A 40 14.54 19.92 -23.85
N PHE A 41 13.69 19.88 -22.82
CA PHE A 41 13.54 18.74 -21.92
C PHE A 41 12.21 18.05 -22.18
N ASP A 42 12.19 16.73 -22.15
CA ASP A 42 10.95 15.96 -22.30
C ASP A 42 10.15 15.91 -21.00
N ASN A 43 10.83 15.83 -19.85
CA ASN A 43 10.21 15.72 -18.52
C ASN A 43 10.93 16.60 -17.50
N LEU A 44 10.17 17.27 -16.63
CA LEU A 44 10.68 18.05 -15.51
C LEU A 44 10.04 17.55 -14.20
N TYR A 45 10.88 17.06 -13.29
CA TYR A 45 10.44 16.63 -11.96
C TYR A 45 10.56 17.80 -10.98
N ILE A 46 9.45 18.19 -10.39
CA ILE A 46 9.39 19.25 -9.39
C ILE A 46 8.99 18.62 -8.07
N ARG A 47 9.81 18.83 -7.03
CA ARG A 47 9.49 18.39 -5.68
C ARG A 47 8.93 19.56 -4.88
N ILE A 48 7.69 19.43 -4.45
CA ILE A 48 7.02 20.41 -3.60
C ILE A 48 7.54 20.25 -2.16
N LYS A 49 7.79 21.38 -1.48
CA LYS A 49 8.18 21.39 -0.07
C LYS A 49 7.03 20.85 0.79
N GLN A 50 7.36 20.11 1.85
CA GLN A 50 6.39 19.55 2.79
C GLN A 50 5.53 20.67 3.42
N GLY A 51 4.22 20.41 3.56
CA GLY A 51 3.25 21.33 4.17
C GLY A 51 2.41 22.16 3.19
N TYR A 52 2.71 22.12 1.88
CA TYR A 52 1.92 22.80 0.86
C TYR A 52 0.95 21.84 0.15
N SER A 53 -0.21 22.36 -0.25
CA SER A 53 -1.18 21.58 -1.04
C SER A 53 -0.62 21.32 -2.44
N SER A 54 -0.46 20.05 -2.78
CA SER A 54 0.03 19.60 -4.09
C SER A 54 -0.83 20.11 -5.24
N LEU A 55 -2.15 20.17 -5.03
CA LEU A 55 -3.11 20.64 -6.04
C LEU A 55 -2.96 22.14 -6.31
N GLU A 56 -2.77 22.93 -5.25
CA GLU A 56 -2.60 24.39 -5.39
C GLU A 56 -1.26 24.72 -6.06
N ALA A 57 -0.20 24.00 -5.68
CA ALA A 57 1.11 24.14 -6.29
C ALA A 57 1.08 23.78 -7.79
N GLU A 58 0.38 22.72 -8.16
CA GLU A 58 0.18 22.34 -9.56
C GLU A 58 -0.55 23.42 -10.37
N GLN A 59 -1.62 24.00 -9.83
CA GLN A 59 -2.35 25.10 -10.49
C GLN A 59 -1.46 26.33 -10.67
N GLN A 60 -0.69 26.69 -9.65
CA GLN A 60 0.24 27.82 -9.72
C GLN A 60 1.37 27.58 -10.72
N LEU A 61 1.95 26.38 -10.74
CA LEU A 61 2.97 25.98 -11.70
C LEU A 61 2.44 26.01 -13.12
N THR A 62 1.24 25.45 -13.34
CA THR A 62 0.60 25.45 -14.67
C THR A 62 0.37 26.88 -15.14
N ARG A 63 -0.11 27.78 -14.28
CA ARG A 63 -0.30 29.19 -14.61
C ARG A 63 1.01 29.89 -14.95
N LEU A 64 2.04 29.72 -14.11
CA LEU A 64 3.36 30.34 -14.32
C LEU A 64 3.98 29.89 -15.65
N LEU A 65 3.97 28.57 -15.91
CA LEU A 65 4.54 28.02 -17.13
C LEU A 65 3.73 28.36 -18.38
N THR A 66 2.40 28.55 -18.25
CA THR A 66 1.57 29.03 -19.36
C THR A 66 1.92 30.47 -19.73
N VAL A 67 2.19 31.33 -18.73
CA VAL A 67 2.64 32.72 -18.97
C VAL A 67 4.01 32.74 -19.63
N LEU A 68 4.94 31.89 -19.19
CA LEU A 68 6.30 31.82 -19.76
C LEU A 68 6.32 31.28 -21.19
N HIS A 69 5.50 30.28 -21.51
CA HIS A 69 5.45 29.69 -22.85
C HIS A 69 4.49 30.39 -23.81
N GLY A 70 3.57 31.24 -23.31
CA GLY A 70 2.54 31.91 -24.11
C GLY A 70 1.44 30.99 -24.65
N LYS A 71 1.49 29.68 -24.35
CA LYS A 71 0.52 28.66 -24.74
C LYS A 71 0.49 27.51 -23.73
N LYS A 72 -0.64 26.82 -23.65
CA LYS A 72 -0.83 25.67 -22.76
C LYS A 72 -0.29 24.39 -23.42
N ASP A 73 1.03 24.24 -23.37
CA ASP A 73 1.76 23.11 -24.00
C ASP A 73 2.23 22.04 -22.98
N ILE A 74 1.82 22.16 -21.72
CA ILE A 74 2.36 21.33 -20.64
C ILE A 74 1.28 20.41 -20.08
N PHE A 75 1.64 19.14 -19.95
CA PHE A 75 0.89 18.14 -19.22
C PHE A 75 1.54 17.93 -17.85
N THR A 76 0.85 18.34 -16.79
CA THR A 76 1.31 18.10 -15.42
C THR A 76 0.73 16.77 -14.95
N TYR A 77 1.60 15.92 -14.38
CA TYR A 77 1.19 14.69 -13.72
C TYR A 77 1.47 14.83 -12.23
N ASN A 78 0.40 14.83 -11.44
CA ASN A 78 0.51 14.89 -10.00
C ASN A 78 0.68 13.48 -9.42
N PHE A 79 1.87 13.19 -8.89
CA PHE A 79 2.13 11.91 -8.24
C PHE A 79 1.42 11.77 -6.87
N ASP A 80 1.09 12.87 -6.20
CA ASP A 80 0.44 12.80 -4.88
C ASP A 80 -1.02 12.35 -4.99
N THR A 81 -1.73 12.73 -6.05
CA THR A 81 -3.12 12.26 -6.26
C THR A 81 -3.14 10.76 -6.53
N LEU A 82 -2.18 10.25 -7.30
CA LEU A 82 -2.01 8.82 -7.56
C LEU A 82 -1.69 8.06 -6.26
N ILE A 83 -0.70 8.52 -5.49
CA ILE A 83 -0.32 7.91 -4.21
C ILE A 83 -1.50 7.91 -3.24
N LYS A 84 -2.17 9.06 -3.05
CA LYS A 84 -3.35 9.16 -2.18
C LYS A 84 -4.49 8.24 -2.61
N THR A 85 -4.67 8.03 -3.91
CA THR A 85 -5.70 7.13 -4.43
C THR A 85 -5.37 5.67 -4.12
N ILE A 86 -4.09 5.29 -4.29
CA ILE A 86 -3.60 3.96 -3.93
C ILE A 86 -3.74 3.74 -2.42
N GLU A 87 -3.28 4.67 -1.59
CA GLU A 87 -3.39 4.59 -0.13
C GLU A 87 -4.85 4.44 0.33
N LYS A 88 -5.76 5.26 -0.23
CA LYS A 88 -7.19 5.15 0.08
C LYS A 88 -7.76 3.79 -0.33
N THR A 89 -7.39 3.28 -1.49
CA THR A 89 -7.86 1.99 -2.00
C THR A 89 -7.36 0.85 -1.11
N THR A 90 -6.07 0.84 -0.78
CA THR A 90 -5.45 -0.14 0.11
C THR A 90 -6.07 -0.10 1.49
N ASN A 91 -6.28 1.08 2.07
CA ASN A 91 -6.93 1.22 3.38
C ASN A 91 -8.37 0.70 3.36
N THR A 92 -9.11 0.97 2.28
CA THR A 92 -10.48 0.48 2.13
C THR A 92 -10.53 -1.04 2.03
N LEU A 93 -9.63 -1.64 1.23
CA LEU A 93 -9.48 -3.10 1.13
C LEU A 93 -9.08 -3.71 2.47
N GLN A 94 -8.14 -3.10 3.18
CA GLN A 94 -7.71 -3.56 4.51
C GLN A 94 -8.87 -3.53 5.52
N LEU A 95 -9.64 -2.44 5.55
CA LEU A 95 -10.81 -2.32 6.41
C LEU A 95 -11.84 -3.40 6.08
N PHE A 96 -12.11 -3.62 4.79
CA PHE A 96 -13.03 -4.65 4.32
C PHE A 96 -12.58 -6.06 4.75
N LEU A 97 -11.32 -6.41 4.51
CA LEU A 97 -10.74 -7.70 4.91
C LEU A 97 -10.78 -7.90 6.42
N THR A 98 -10.47 -6.85 7.19
CA THR A 98 -10.51 -6.90 8.66
C THR A 98 -11.94 -7.14 9.16
N LEU A 99 -12.92 -6.49 8.55
CA LEU A 99 -14.33 -6.66 8.90
C LEU A 99 -14.83 -8.07 8.58
N VAL A 100 -14.48 -8.61 7.41
CA VAL A 100 -14.80 -10.00 7.06
C VAL A 100 -14.14 -10.97 8.04
N ALA A 101 -12.88 -10.76 8.39
CA ALA A 101 -12.17 -11.61 9.35
C ALA A 101 -12.85 -11.61 10.74
N ILE A 102 -13.30 -10.45 11.22
CA ILE A 102 -14.04 -10.34 12.49
C ILE A 102 -15.37 -11.12 12.43
N ILE A 103 -16.13 -10.97 11.34
CA ILE A 103 -17.38 -11.72 11.17
C ILE A 103 -17.12 -13.23 11.13
N SER A 104 -16.11 -13.68 10.38
CA SER A 104 -15.72 -15.08 10.32
C SER A 104 -15.32 -15.64 11.70
N LEU A 105 -14.59 -14.85 12.49
CA LEU A 105 -14.22 -15.22 13.86
C LEU A 105 -15.45 -15.37 14.75
N LEU A 106 -16.42 -14.45 14.67
CA LEU A 106 -17.65 -14.51 15.44
C LEU A 106 -18.49 -15.73 15.08
N VAL A 107 -18.69 -16.00 13.79
CA VAL A 107 -19.45 -17.17 13.31
C VAL A 107 -18.75 -18.47 13.72
N GLY A 108 -17.43 -18.53 13.62
CA GLY A 108 -16.64 -19.67 14.11
C GLY A 108 -16.77 -19.86 15.62
N GLY A 109 -16.75 -18.77 16.40
CA GLY A 109 -16.95 -18.80 17.85
C GLY A 109 -18.31 -19.34 18.26
N ILE A 110 -19.38 -18.94 17.56
CA ILE A 110 -20.74 -19.48 17.77
C ILE A 110 -20.76 -20.99 17.47
N GLY A 111 -20.07 -21.42 16.42
CA GLY A 111 -19.94 -22.84 16.06
C GLY A 111 -19.26 -23.66 17.15
N VAL A 112 -18.13 -23.16 17.68
CA VAL A 112 -17.42 -23.80 18.80
C VAL A 112 -18.31 -23.87 20.03
N MET A 113 -19.03 -22.78 20.37
CA MET A 113 -19.98 -22.77 21.49
C MET A 113 -21.08 -23.83 21.31
N ASN A 114 -21.62 -24.01 20.11
CA ASN A 114 -22.66 -24.99 19.83
C ASN A 114 -22.14 -26.44 19.97
N ILE A 115 -20.96 -26.72 19.42
CA ILE A 115 -20.32 -28.04 19.57
C ILE A 115 -19.99 -28.31 21.05
N MET A 116 -19.50 -27.30 21.77
CA MET A 116 -19.22 -27.40 23.19
C MET A 116 -20.48 -27.72 24.00
N LEU A 117 -21.60 -27.04 23.73
CA LEU A 117 -22.90 -27.29 24.38
C LEU A 117 -23.38 -28.73 24.15
N VAL A 118 -23.31 -29.21 22.91
CA VAL A 118 -23.69 -30.61 22.59
C VAL A 118 -22.75 -31.61 23.27
N SER A 119 -21.46 -31.33 23.34
CA SER A 119 -20.47 -32.20 23.98
C SER A 119 -20.70 -32.34 25.49
N VAL A 120 -20.92 -31.22 26.20
CA VAL A 120 -21.24 -31.27 27.63
C VAL A 120 -22.58 -31.95 27.88
N THR A 121 -23.57 -31.74 27.00
CA THR A 121 -24.87 -32.39 27.09
C THR A 121 -24.75 -33.91 26.95
N LYS A 122 -23.92 -34.41 26.01
CA LYS A 122 -23.65 -35.85 25.90
C LYS A 122 -22.98 -36.42 27.15
N ARG A 123 -22.05 -35.69 27.76
CA ARG A 123 -21.34 -36.10 28.98
C ARG A 123 -22.12 -35.86 30.28
N THR A 124 -23.28 -35.18 30.26
CA THR A 124 -24.09 -34.94 31.49
C THR A 124 -24.51 -36.23 32.20
N LYS A 125 -24.71 -37.34 31.48
CA LYS A 125 -25.00 -38.64 32.09
C LYS A 125 -23.80 -39.17 32.87
N GLU A 126 -22.60 -39.11 32.28
CA GLU A 126 -21.35 -39.52 32.95
C GLU A 126 -21.05 -38.62 34.15
N ILE A 127 -21.27 -37.31 34.02
CA ILE A 127 -21.09 -36.32 35.09
C ILE A 127 -22.00 -36.64 36.27
N ARG A 128 -23.30 -36.91 36.02
CA ARG A 128 -24.25 -37.28 37.09
C ARG A 128 -23.85 -38.55 37.83
N ILE A 129 -23.36 -39.56 37.10
CA ILE A 129 -22.87 -40.80 37.72
C ILE A 129 -21.67 -40.51 38.62
N ARG A 130 -20.75 -39.64 38.21
CA ARG A 130 -19.59 -39.22 39.01
C ARG A 130 -19.98 -38.44 40.28
N ILE A 131 -21.00 -37.60 40.20
CA ILE A 131 -21.52 -36.87 41.36
C ILE A 131 -22.18 -37.83 42.35
N ALA A 132 -22.92 -38.84 41.87
CA ALA A 132 -23.56 -39.84 42.74
C ALA A 132 -22.57 -40.66 43.57
N ILE A 133 -21.32 -40.77 43.13
CA ILE A 133 -20.22 -41.43 43.86
C ILE A 133 -19.33 -40.45 44.64
N GLY A 134 -19.70 -39.16 44.73
CA GLY A 134 -19.08 -38.19 45.62
C GLY A 134 -18.08 -37.20 45.00
N ALA A 135 -18.03 -37.04 43.67
CA ALA A 135 -17.17 -36.05 43.03
C ALA A 135 -17.59 -34.60 43.37
N LEU A 136 -16.62 -33.73 43.67
CA LEU A 136 -16.86 -32.31 43.95
C LEU A 136 -17.05 -31.53 42.64
N ASN A 137 -17.82 -30.43 42.67
CA ASN A 137 -18.04 -29.59 41.48
C ASN A 137 -16.74 -29.04 40.86
N SER A 138 -15.69 -28.88 41.68
CA SER A 138 -14.34 -28.49 41.24
C SER A 138 -13.70 -29.52 40.30
N ASP A 139 -14.03 -30.80 40.44
CA ASP A 139 -13.45 -31.89 39.66
C ASP A 139 -14.06 -32.00 38.24
N ILE A 140 -15.11 -31.20 37.97
CA ILE A 140 -15.91 -31.24 36.74
C ILE A 140 -15.69 -29.97 35.89
N MET A 141 -15.24 -28.87 36.49
CA MET A 141 -15.01 -27.57 35.84
C MET A 141 -13.56 -27.32 35.40
N GLN A 142 -12.69 -28.35 35.37
CA GLN A 142 -11.35 -28.24 34.80
C GLN A 142 -11.36 -28.25 33.27
#